data_AF-A0A928BPT3-F1
#
_entry.id   AF-A0A928BPT3-F1
#
_cell.length_a   1.000
_cell.length_b   1.000
_cell.length_c   1.000
_cell.angle_alpha   90.00
_cell.angle_beta   90.00
_cell.angle_gamma   90.00
#
_symmetry.space_group_name_H-M   'P 1'
#
loop_
_entity.id
_entity.type
_entity.pdbx_description
1 polymer ?
#
loop_
_entity_poly.entity_id
_entity_poly.type
_entity_poly.pdbx_seq_one_letter_code
_entity_poly.pdbx_strand_id
1 'polypeptide(L)'
;MKMKQIMMLLVAMLLTCCSSDCEVNAQNNTTMTEKLYITIDGQAQAVTLVDNQATKTLVEKLQQAPVTVTLNSSGGFEIWGALGFSLPTSNEQINAQPGDVILYNGSNICMFYGSNSWSYTRLGKIDGLSESELRTFLKAGESNITVTLSLSNTTGISNVRSNSERGVFYTLNGQRVENPNKGIFIRNGKKVIL
;
A
#
# COMPACT_ATOMS: atom_id res chain seq x y z
N MET A 1 56.88 51.16 0.44
CA MET A 1 56.38 52.50 0.06
C MET A 1 54.88 52.54 0.37
N LYS A 2 54.49 53.15 1.50
CA LYS A 2 53.56 54.30 1.62
C LYS A 2 52.24 54.14 0.79
N MET A 3 51.05 53.88 1.37
CA MET A 3 50.27 54.57 2.43
C MET A 3 49.22 55.54 1.86
N LYS A 4 47.94 55.37 2.30
CA LYS A 4 46.73 56.24 2.32
C LYS A 4 45.52 55.40 1.86
N GLN A 5 44.53 55.01 2.66
CA GLN A 5 43.79 55.64 3.76
C GLN A 5 42.78 56.73 3.30
N ILE A 6 41.57 56.27 2.98
CA ILE A 6 40.25 56.93 3.01
C ILE A 6 39.27 55.75 3.26
N MET A 7 38.48 55.56 4.33
CA MET A 7 38.14 56.32 5.55
C MET A 7 37.04 57.39 5.41
N MET A 8 35.98 57.26 6.24
CA MET A 8 34.75 58.08 6.35
C MET A 8 33.80 58.01 5.12
N LEU A 9 32.46 57.95 5.27
CA LEU A 9 31.59 57.86 6.45
C LEU A 9 30.18 57.38 6.00
N LEU A 10 29.57 56.39 6.67
CA LEU A 10 28.18 56.49 7.16
C LEU A 10 27.87 55.32 8.12
N VAL A 11 27.32 55.66 9.29
CA VAL A 11 27.00 54.73 10.38
C VAL A 11 25.49 54.79 10.62
N ALA A 12 24.96 53.68 11.15
CA ALA A 12 23.61 53.50 11.72
C ALA A 12 22.43 53.41 10.72
N MET A 13 22.02 52.17 10.48
CA MET A 13 20.73 51.74 11.05
C MET A 13 20.90 50.36 11.69
N LEU A 14 20.85 50.29 13.02
CA LEU A 14 20.75 49.02 13.72
C LEU A 14 19.30 48.53 13.62
N LEU A 15 19.10 47.38 12.98
CA LEU A 15 17.94 46.54 13.17
C LEU A 15 18.43 45.18 13.66
N THR A 16 18.42 45.00 14.98
CA THR A 16 18.69 43.72 15.62
C THR A 16 17.50 42.78 15.45
N CYS A 17 17.68 41.75 14.63
CA CYS A 17 16.98 40.47 14.80
C CYS A 17 17.99 39.34 14.61
N CYS A 18 18.33 38.66 15.69
CA CYS A 18 19.03 37.38 15.64
C CYS A 18 18.01 36.29 15.27
N SER A 19 18.03 35.82 14.03
CA SER A 19 17.27 34.69 13.48
C SER A 19 17.86 34.39 12.10
N SER A 20 18.20 33.16 11.72
CA SER A 20 18.24 31.89 12.46
C SER A 20 19.45 31.09 11.98
N ASP A 21 19.78 30.02 12.69
CA ASP A 21 20.78 29.05 12.24
C ASP A 21 20.52 28.60 10.79
N CYS A 22 21.60 28.47 10.02
CA CYS A 22 21.56 27.80 8.72
C CYS A 22 21.44 26.29 8.94
N GLU A 23 20.31 25.86 9.50
CA GLU A 23 19.91 24.46 9.51
C GLU A 23 19.74 24.04 8.05
N VAL A 24 20.75 23.35 7.53
CA VAL A 24 20.58 22.46 6.39
C VAL A 24 19.55 21.45 6.84
N ASN A 25 18.29 21.69 6.49
CA ASN A 25 17.22 20.73 6.64
C ASN A 25 17.57 19.56 5.73
N ALA A 26 18.31 18.61 6.29
CA ALA A 26 18.52 17.28 5.75
C ALA A 26 17.14 16.61 5.76
N GLN A 27 16.36 16.96 4.73
CA GLN A 27 15.06 16.39 4.48
C GLN A 27 15.26 14.89 4.43
N ASN A 28 14.81 14.21 5.48
CA ASN A 28 15.02 12.79 5.69
C ASN A 28 14.29 12.03 4.58
N ASN A 29 14.93 11.91 3.43
CA ASN A 29 14.48 11.16 2.28
C ASN A 29 14.73 9.67 2.56
N THR A 30 14.19 9.22 3.70
CA THR A 30 13.84 7.84 3.92
C THR A 30 12.84 7.54 2.82
N THR A 31 13.31 6.89 1.75
CA THR A 31 12.45 6.38 0.70
C THR A 31 11.54 5.35 1.35
N MET A 32 10.40 5.82 1.87
CA MET A 32 9.35 4.98 2.40
C MET A 32 8.90 4.13 1.23
N THR A 33 9.37 2.88 1.21
CA THR A 33 9.03 1.92 0.17
C THR A 33 7.52 1.73 0.23
N GLU A 34 6.81 2.39 -0.69
CA GLU A 34 5.35 2.37 -0.68
C GLU A 34 4.88 0.94 -0.87
N LYS A 35 3.97 0.51 0.02
CA LYS A 35 3.38 -0.82 -0.05
C LYS A 35 1.90 -0.71 -0.32
N LEU A 36 1.41 -1.62 -1.16
CA LEU A 36 0.01 -1.96 -1.21
C LEU A 36 -0.18 -3.41 -0.75
N TYR A 37 -1.43 -3.80 -0.54
CA TYR A 37 -1.83 -5.16 -0.21
C TYR A 37 -2.74 -5.70 -1.29
N ILE A 38 -2.46 -6.92 -1.73
CA ILE A 38 -3.32 -7.75 -2.56
C ILE A 38 -4.10 -8.66 -1.62
N THR A 39 -5.42 -8.66 -1.69
CA THR A 39 -6.28 -9.55 -0.91
C THR A 39 -7.08 -10.48 -1.82
N ILE A 40 -6.96 -11.79 -1.59
CA ILE A 40 -7.67 -12.88 -2.29
C ILE A 40 -8.21 -13.84 -1.23
N ASP A 41 -9.49 -14.21 -1.30
CA ASP A 41 -10.18 -15.10 -0.34
C ASP A 41 -9.95 -14.74 1.15
N GLY A 42 -9.76 -13.45 1.44
CA GLY A 42 -9.48 -12.93 2.79
C GLY A 42 -8.02 -13.03 3.26
N GLN A 43 -7.14 -13.66 2.48
CA GLN A 43 -5.68 -13.64 2.70
C GLN A 43 -5.09 -12.39 2.04
N ALA A 44 -4.29 -11.62 2.79
CA ALA A 44 -3.67 -10.40 2.31
C ALA A 44 -2.14 -10.55 2.23
N GLN A 45 -1.55 -10.24 1.08
CA GLN A 45 -0.11 -10.24 0.86
C GLN A 45 0.39 -8.85 0.48
N ALA A 46 1.53 -8.45 1.05
CA ALA A 46 2.15 -7.16 0.76
C ALA A 46 2.84 -7.15 -0.61
N VAL A 47 2.79 -6.00 -1.28
CA VAL A 47 3.53 -5.70 -2.51
C VAL A 47 4.42 -4.49 -2.25
N THR A 48 5.72 -4.67 -2.42
CA THR A 48 6.70 -3.59 -2.48
C THR A 48 6.62 -2.90 -3.85
N LEU A 49 6.23 -1.63 -3.90
CA LEU A 49 6.12 -0.87 -5.15
C LEU A 49 7.47 -0.32 -5.62
N VAL A 50 7.60 -0.11 -6.93
CA VAL A 50 8.69 0.70 -7.51
C VAL A 50 8.30 2.17 -7.56
N ASP A 51 9.27 3.09 -7.52
CA ASP A 51 9.01 4.52 -7.72
C ASP A 51 8.88 4.83 -9.23
N ASN A 52 7.65 4.95 -9.73
CA ASN A 52 7.37 5.49 -11.06
C ASN A 52 6.00 6.19 -11.11
N GLN A 53 5.64 6.74 -12.27
CA GLN A 53 4.38 7.49 -12.42
C GLN A 53 3.14 6.59 -12.37
N ALA A 54 3.25 5.32 -12.75
CA ALA A 54 2.14 4.37 -12.69
C ALA A 54 1.78 4.00 -11.25
N THR A 55 2.79 3.76 -10.41
CA THR A 55 2.59 3.43 -8.98
C THR A 55 2.06 4.62 -8.20
N LYS A 56 2.58 5.84 -8.43
CA LYS A 56 2.04 7.08 -7.84
C LYS A 56 0.55 7.26 -8.14
N THR A 57 0.16 7.17 -9.41
CA THR A 57 -1.26 7.29 -9.80
C THR A 57 -2.11 6.12 -9.31
N LEU A 58 -1.54 4.90 -9.16
CA LEU A 58 -2.24 3.79 -8.49
C LEU A 58 -2.48 4.07 -7.00
N VAL A 59 -1.48 4.58 -6.28
CA VAL A 59 -1.59 4.95 -4.87
C VAL A 59 -2.63 6.07 -4.69
N GLU A 60 -2.64 7.10 -5.53
CA GLU A 60 -3.68 8.15 -5.54
C GLU A 60 -5.10 7.58 -5.71
N LYS A 61 -5.29 6.52 -6.52
CA LYS A 61 -6.58 5.82 -6.64
C LYS A 61 -6.91 5.05 -5.36
N LEU A 62 -5.95 4.32 -4.80
CA LEU A 62 -6.13 3.50 -3.60
C LEU A 62 -6.30 4.34 -2.31
N GLN A 63 -5.86 5.60 -2.30
CA GLN A 63 -6.17 6.59 -1.26
C GLN A 63 -7.66 6.98 -1.24
N GLN A 64 -8.35 6.93 -2.38
CA GLN A 64 -9.78 7.25 -2.48
C GLN A 64 -10.64 6.08 -2.01
N ALA A 65 -10.34 4.87 -2.50
CA ALA A 65 -10.96 3.62 -2.07
C ALA A 65 -10.11 2.40 -2.50
N PRO A 66 -10.22 1.26 -1.79
CA PRO A 66 -9.75 -0.02 -2.31
C PRO A 66 -10.35 -0.34 -3.69
N VAL A 67 -9.55 -0.95 -4.56
CA VAL A 67 -9.96 -1.34 -5.92
C VAL A 67 -10.13 -2.85 -5.97
N THR A 68 -11.34 -3.32 -6.26
CA THR A 68 -11.63 -4.75 -6.46
C THR A 68 -11.80 -5.04 -7.95
N VAL A 69 -11.09 -6.06 -8.43
CA VAL A 69 -11.04 -6.48 -9.85
C VAL A 69 -11.23 -7.99 -9.96
N THR A 70 -11.73 -8.44 -11.10
CA THR A 70 -11.84 -9.86 -11.43
C THR A 70 -10.70 -10.25 -12.37
N LEU A 71 -9.77 -11.07 -11.89
CA LEU A 71 -8.64 -11.58 -12.67
C LEU A 71 -8.85 -13.05 -13.05
N ASN A 72 -8.13 -13.51 -14.06
CA ASN A 72 -8.21 -14.89 -14.55
C ASN A 72 -6.81 -15.46 -14.74
N SER A 73 -6.64 -16.75 -14.40
CA SER A 73 -5.51 -17.56 -14.82
C SER A 73 -5.88 -18.37 -16.05
N SER A 74 -4.96 -18.47 -17.01
CA SER A 74 -5.05 -19.42 -18.13
C SER A 74 -4.15 -20.65 -17.93
N GLY A 75 -3.74 -20.93 -16.68
CA GLY A 75 -2.77 -22.00 -16.36
C GLY A 75 -1.31 -21.70 -16.76
N GLY A 76 -1.05 -20.51 -17.33
CA GLY A 76 0.26 -20.04 -17.78
C GLY A 76 1.15 -19.55 -16.63
N PHE A 77 1.57 -18.28 -16.70
CA PHE A 77 2.56 -17.67 -15.79
C PHE A 77 2.01 -16.54 -14.90
N GLU A 78 0.75 -16.13 -15.08
CA GLU A 78 0.15 -14.98 -14.40
C GLU A 78 -1.35 -15.18 -14.14
N ILE A 79 -1.89 -14.37 -13.21
CA ILE A 79 -3.29 -13.95 -13.27
C ILE A 79 -3.37 -12.53 -13.81
N TRP A 80 -4.35 -12.27 -14.66
CA TRP A 80 -4.47 -10.98 -15.34
C TRP A 80 -5.93 -10.55 -15.56
N GLY A 81 -6.12 -9.25 -15.80
CA GLY A 81 -7.43 -8.65 -16.06
C GLY A 81 -7.40 -7.12 -16.00
N ALA A 82 -8.51 -6.49 -16.36
CA ALA A 82 -8.63 -5.04 -16.41
C ALA A 82 -8.72 -4.41 -15.01
N LEU A 83 -8.02 -3.29 -14.81
CA LEU A 83 -8.09 -2.46 -13.59
C LEU A 83 -9.39 -1.65 -13.46
N GLY A 84 -10.16 -1.53 -14.55
CA GLY A 84 -11.32 -0.63 -14.63
C GLY A 84 -10.96 0.84 -14.88
N PHE A 85 -9.67 1.19 -14.90
CA PHE A 85 -9.13 2.50 -15.27
C PHE A 85 -7.75 2.36 -15.90
N SER A 86 -7.28 3.43 -16.55
CA SER A 86 -5.93 3.50 -17.10
C SER A 86 -4.94 4.13 -16.12
N LEU A 87 -3.71 3.66 -16.16
CA LEU A 87 -2.53 4.24 -15.52
C LEU A 87 -1.53 4.73 -16.57
N PRO A 88 -0.69 5.72 -16.25
CA PRO A 88 0.46 6.09 -17.08
C PRO A 88 1.38 4.90 -17.34
N THR A 89 1.97 4.80 -18.53
CA THR A 89 2.92 3.73 -18.88
C THR A 89 4.34 4.27 -19.04
N SER A 90 5.30 3.46 -18.61
CA SER A 90 6.73 3.61 -18.85
C SER A 90 7.26 2.24 -19.28
N ASN A 91 6.79 1.77 -20.43
CA ASN A 91 7.03 0.40 -20.87
C ASN A 91 8.49 0.17 -21.24
N GLU A 92 9.08 -0.88 -20.68
CA GLU A 92 10.42 -1.37 -21.00
C GLU A 92 10.37 -2.88 -21.31
N GLN A 93 11.43 -3.45 -21.88
CA GLN A 93 11.51 -4.90 -22.08
C GLN A 93 11.80 -5.57 -20.74
N ILE A 94 10.79 -6.21 -20.14
CA ILE A 94 10.89 -6.84 -18.83
C ILE A 94 10.84 -8.36 -19.00
N ASN A 95 11.83 -9.06 -18.43
CA ASN A 95 11.68 -10.47 -18.06
C ASN A 95 11.01 -10.54 -16.68
N ALA A 96 9.70 -10.77 -16.69
CA ALA A 96 8.88 -10.88 -15.49
C ALA A 96 9.23 -12.17 -14.75
N GLN A 97 9.28 -12.11 -13.42
CA GLN A 97 9.62 -13.23 -12.55
C GLN A 97 8.47 -13.52 -11.58
N PRO A 98 8.39 -14.73 -10.97
CA PRO A 98 7.43 -15.01 -9.92
C PRO A 98 7.42 -13.92 -8.85
N GLY A 99 6.23 -13.44 -8.51
CA GLY A 99 5.96 -12.35 -7.59
C GLY A 99 5.90 -10.97 -8.25
N ASP A 100 6.31 -10.79 -9.50
CA ASP A 100 6.22 -9.47 -10.15
C ASP A 100 4.77 -9.04 -10.36
N VAL A 101 4.48 -7.78 -10.04
CA VAL A 101 3.21 -7.10 -10.33
C VAL A 101 3.46 -6.08 -11.43
N ILE A 102 2.73 -6.20 -12.53
CA ILE A 102 2.99 -5.51 -13.78
C ILE A 102 1.71 -4.88 -14.34
N LEU A 103 1.87 -3.73 -14.98
CA LEU A 103 0.86 -3.08 -15.80
C LEU A 103 1.12 -3.42 -17.28
N TYR A 104 0.11 -3.96 -17.95
CA TYR A 104 0.10 -4.26 -19.37
C TYR A 104 -0.94 -3.42 -20.11
N ASN A 105 -0.54 -2.88 -21.27
CA ASN A 105 -1.34 -2.01 -22.13
C ASN A 105 -2.03 -0.82 -21.39
N GLY A 106 -1.40 -0.31 -20.32
CA GLY A 106 -1.89 0.83 -19.53
C GLY A 106 -3.14 0.58 -18.67
N SER A 107 -3.83 -0.56 -18.80
CA SER A 107 -5.13 -0.79 -18.14
C SER A 107 -5.36 -2.22 -17.63
N ASN A 108 -4.45 -3.16 -17.90
CA ASN A 108 -4.51 -4.51 -17.37
C ASN A 108 -3.44 -4.69 -16.29
N ILE A 109 -3.80 -5.28 -15.16
CA ILE A 109 -2.85 -5.71 -14.13
C ILE A 109 -2.55 -7.20 -14.34
N CYS A 110 -1.27 -7.54 -14.24
CA CYS A 110 -0.74 -8.90 -14.29
C CYS A 110 0.01 -9.18 -12.98
N MET A 111 -0.23 -10.35 -12.38
CA MET A 111 0.45 -10.82 -11.17
C MET A 111 1.08 -12.18 -11.47
N PHE A 112 2.41 -12.23 -11.46
CA PHE A 112 3.17 -13.38 -11.95
C PHE A 112 3.42 -14.45 -10.88
N TYR A 113 3.21 -15.71 -11.26
CA TYR A 113 3.68 -16.90 -10.54
C TYR A 113 4.57 -17.80 -11.42
N GLY A 114 4.86 -17.37 -12.64
CA GLY A 114 5.86 -17.92 -13.56
C GLY A 114 6.68 -16.79 -14.19
N SER A 115 7.35 -17.06 -15.32
CA SER A 115 8.10 -16.04 -16.07
C SER A 115 7.53 -15.79 -17.47
N ASN A 116 7.66 -14.55 -17.95
CA ASN A 116 7.42 -14.16 -19.35
C ASN A 116 8.32 -12.97 -19.73
N SER A 117 8.54 -12.71 -21.01
CA SER A 117 9.30 -11.54 -21.47
C SER A 117 8.51 -10.72 -22.49
N TRP A 118 8.20 -9.47 -22.16
CA TRP A 118 7.44 -8.55 -23.03
C TRP A 118 7.72 -7.08 -22.70
N SER A 119 7.07 -6.18 -23.45
CA SER A 119 7.05 -4.74 -23.16
C SER A 119 6.02 -4.43 -22.08
N TYR A 120 6.47 -4.00 -20.90
CA TYR A 120 5.67 -3.92 -19.67
C TYR A 120 6.07 -2.70 -18.83
N THR A 121 5.15 -2.18 -18.02
CA THR A 121 5.46 -1.22 -16.94
C THR A 121 5.44 -1.96 -15.61
N ARG A 122 6.56 -2.02 -14.87
CA ARG A 122 6.59 -2.65 -13.53
C ARG A 122 5.83 -1.80 -12.52
N LEU A 123 5.02 -2.44 -11.67
CA LEU A 123 4.36 -1.81 -10.53
C LEU A 123 5.03 -2.17 -9.20
N GLY A 124 5.45 -3.43 -9.03
CA GLY A 124 6.08 -3.87 -7.80
C GLY A 124 6.39 -5.35 -7.76
N LYS A 125 6.62 -5.87 -6.56
CA LYS A 125 6.81 -7.31 -6.31
C LYS A 125 6.09 -7.73 -5.03
N ILE A 126 5.40 -8.87 -5.09
CA ILE A 126 4.80 -9.56 -3.95
C ILE A 126 5.91 -10.00 -3.01
N ASP A 127 5.83 -9.60 -1.75
CA ASP A 127 6.85 -9.88 -0.75
C ASP A 127 6.78 -11.34 -0.26
N GLY A 128 7.94 -11.96 0.00
CA GLY A 128 8.06 -13.08 0.95
C GLY A 128 7.44 -14.44 0.59
N LEU A 129 6.84 -14.62 -0.59
CA LEU A 129 6.30 -15.89 -1.06
C LEU A 129 7.25 -16.60 -2.04
N SER A 130 7.40 -17.92 -1.90
CA SER A 130 8.02 -18.80 -2.91
C SER A 130 7.13 -18.96 -4.15
N GLU A 131 7.66 -19.50 -5.25
CA GLU A 131 6.85 -19.78 -6.46
C GLU A 131 5.65 -20.71 -6.16
N SER A 132 5.84 -21.74 -5.35
CA SER A 132 4.76 -22.63 -4.91
C SER A 132 3.67 -21.89 -4.13
N GLU A 133 4.06 -21.01 -3.21
CA GLU A 133 3.10 -20.22 -2.42
C GLU A 133 2.40 -19.16 -3.28
N LEU A 134 3.10 -18.56 -4.25
CA LEU A 134 2.52 -17.66 -5.25
C LEU A 134 1.48 -18.37 -6.11
N ARG A 135 1.74 -19.60 -6.56
CA ARG A 135 0.77 -20.41 -7.32
C ARG A 135 -0.50 -20.69 -6.52
N THR A 136 -0.38 -20.95 -5.22
CA THR A 136 -1.54 -21.12 -4.33
C THR A 136 -2.26 -19.79 -4.07
N PHE A 137 -1.53 -18.74 -3.67
CA PHE A 137 -2.09 -17.43 -3.32
C PHE A 137 -2.79 -16.75 -4.51
N LEU A 138 -2.16 -16.78 -5.70
CA LEU A 138 -2.73 -16.25 -6.93
C LEU A 138 -3.67 -17.23 -7.64
N LYS A 139 -4.02 -18.36 -7.01
CA LYS A 139 -5.02 -19.33 -7.50
C LYS A 139 -4.76 -19.76 -8.96
N ALA A 140 -3.53 -20.20 -9.22
CA ALA A 140 -3.06 -20.57 -10.55
C ALA A 140 -3.92 -21.68 -11.16
N GLY A 141 -4.41 -21.46 -12.39
CA GLY A 141 -5.36 -22.33 -13.09
C GLY A 141 -6.84 -21.98 -12.88
N GLU A 142 -7.19 -21.10 -11.93
CA GLU A 142 -8.58 -20.69 -11.69
C GLU A 142 -9.01 -19.45 -12.52
N SER A 143 -10.32 -19.23 -12.63
CA SER A 143 -10.92 -18.07 -13.31
C SER A 143 -11.90 -17.35 -12.38
N ASN A 144 -12.25 -16.11 -12.70
CA ASN A 144 -13.12 -15.25 -11.88
C ASN A 144 -12.57 -14.97 -10.47
N ILE A 145 -11.26 -14.85 -10.34
CA ILE A 145 -10.56 -14.60 -9.07
C ILE A 145 -10.84 -13.15 -8.66
N THR A 146 -11.52 -12.96 -7.53
CA THR A 146 -11.79 -11.62 -6.97
C THR A 146 -10.56 -11.14 -6.20
N VAL A 147 -9.92 -10.09 -6.68
CA VAL A 147 -8.70 -9.52 -6.11
C VAL A 147 -8.96 -8.10 -5.66
N THR A 148 -8.60 -7.76 -4.42
CA THR A 148 -8.71 -6.39 -3.90
C THR A 148 -7.33 -5.79 -3.65
N LEU A 149 -7.09 -4.60 -4.18
CA LEU A 149 -5.91 -3.77 -3.94
C LEU A 149 -6.25 -2.71 -2.88
N SER A 150 -5.36 -2.48 -1.91
CA SER A 150 -5.55 -1.48 -0.85
C SER A 150 -4.21 -0.99 -0.26
N LEU A 151 -4.20 0.16 0.42
CA LEU A 151 -2.99 0.70 1.08
C LEU A 151 -2.79 0.20 2.53
N SER A 152 -3.78 -0.49 3.10
CA SER A 152 -3.72 -1.03 4.45
C SER A 152 -4.08 -2.52 4.47
N ASN A 153 -3.40 -3.30 5.32
CA ASN A 153 -3.79 -4.68 5.60
C ASN A 153 -5.09 -4.71 6.41
N THR A 154 -6.20 -4.50 5.71
CA THR A 154 -7.54 -4.49 6.28
C THR A 154 -8.14 -5.89 6.14
N THR A 155 -8.01 -6.70 7.20
CA THR A 155 -9.13 -7.59 7.55
C THR A 155 -10.36 -6.70 7.76
N GLY A 156 -11.57 -7.12 7.35
CA GLY A 156 -12.74 -6.24 7.12
C GLY A 156 -13.26 -5.35 8.28
N ILE A 157 -12.57 -5.36 9.41
CA ILE A 157 -12.72 -4.54 10.62
C ILE A 157 -12.81 -3.03 10.31
N SER A 158 -12.07 -2.49 9.32
CA SER A 158 -12.10 -1.04 9.01
C SER A 158 -13.50 -0.55 8.57
N ASN A 159 -14.36 -1.45 8.09
CA ASN A 159 -15.74 -1.12 7.70
C ASN A 159 -16.74 -1.29 8.87
N VAL A 160 -16.29 -1.76 10.03
CA VAL A 160 -17.14 -2.01 11.20
C VAL A 160 -17.21 -0.75 12.06
N ARG A 161 -18.42 -0.18 12.16
CA ARG A 161 -18.70 0.91 13.12
C ARG A 161 -18.93 0.31 14.51
N SER A 162 -18.30 0.86 15.54
CA SER A 162 -18.54 0.40 16.92
C SER A 162 -19.96 0.77 17.35
N ASN A 163 -20.76 -0.22 17.79
CA ASN A 163 -21.95 0.09 18.56
C ASN A 163 -21.52 0.64 19.93
N SER A 164 -22.10 1.78 20.34
CA SER A 164 -21.73 2.50 21.57
C SER A 164 -22.39 1.94 22.83
N GLU A 165 -23.27 0.93 22.70
CA GLU A 165 -23.97 0.28 23.81
C GLU A 165 -23.02 -0.31 24.85
N ARG A 166 -22.88 0.38 25.99
CA ARG A 166 -22.09 -0.11 27.12
C ARG A 166 -22.83 -1.18 27.91
N GLY A 167 -22.08 -2.16 28.40
CA GLY A 167 -22.57 -3.19 29.30
C GLY A 167 -23.14 -4.43 28.61
N VAL A 168 -23.40 -4.38 27.30
CA VAL A 168 -23.82 -5.52 26.47
C VAL A 168 -22.70 -6.56 26.39
N PHE A 169 -23.09 -7.84 26.40
CA PHE A 169 -22.20 -8.97 26.18
C PHE A 169 -22.40 -9.55 24.78
N TYR A 170 -21.31 -9.99 24.18
CA TYR A 170 -21.30 -10.71 22.91
C TYR A 170 -20.56 -12.04 23.07
N THR A 171 -20.99 -13.08 22.34
CA THR A 171 -20.17 -14.29 22.16
C THR A 171 -18.91 -13.97 21.35
N LEU A 172 -17.95 -14.90 21.32
CA LEU A 172 -16.79 -14.78 20.41
C LEU A 172 -17.19 -14.77 18.92
N ASN A 173 -18.40 -15.22 18.58
CA ASN A 173 -18.98 -15.17 17.24
C ASN A 173 -19.76 -13.86 16.99
N GLY A 174 -19.68 -12.87 17.87
CA GLY A 174 -20.34 -11.58 17.72
C GLY A 174 -21.85 -11.55 17.99
N GLN A 175 -22.45 -12.65 18.48
CA GLN A 175 -23.87 -12.68 18.83
C GLN A 175 -24.11 -12.01 20.18
N ARG A 176 -25.07 -11.08 20.26
CA ARG A 176 -25.49 -10.44 21.53
C ARG A 176 -26.06 -11.50 22.48
N VAL A 177 -25.70 -11.41 23.76
CA VAL A 177 -26.18 -12.28 24.84
C VAL A 177 -26.71 -11.43 25.98
N GLU A 178 -27.89 -11.77 26.48
CA GLU A 178 -28.49 -11.14 27.66
C GLU A 178 -28.22 -11.98 28.91
N ASN A 179 -27.82 -11.31 29.99
CA ASN A 179 -27.58 -11.90 31.32
C ASN A 179 -26.75 -13.21 31.33
N PRO A 180 -25.59 -13.28 30.64
CA PRO A 180 -24.73 -14.45 30.73
C PRO A 180 -24.24 -14.67 32.16
N ASN A 181 -24.19 -15.94 32.58
CA ASN A 181 -23.81 -16.35 33.95
C ASN A 181 -22.57 -17.26 34.00
N LYS A 182 -22.07 -17.72 32.85
CA LYS A 182 -20.84 -18.53 32.74
C LYS A 182 -20.27 -18.47 31.33
N GLY A 183 -18.95 -18.39 31.18
CA GLY A 183 -18.24 -18.57 29.91
C GLY A 183 -17.43 -17.35 29.45
N ILE A 184 -17.00 -17.38 28.18
CA ILE A 184 -16.16 -16.33 27.57
C ILE A 184 -17.03 -15.42 26.71
N PHE A 185 -16.97 -14.12 26.99
CA PHE A 185 -17.72 -13.09 26.26
C PHE A 185 -16.83 -11.90 25.91
N ILE A 186 -17.31 -11.03 25.01
CA ILE A 186 -16.78 -9.68 24.81
C ILE A 186 -17.75 -8.68 25.43
N ARG A 187 -17.24 -7.80 26.30
CA ARG A 187 -17.98 -6.70 26.93
C ARG A 187 -17.17 -5.42 26.82
N ASN A 188 -17.77 -4.34 26.32
CA ASN A 188 -17.08 -3.06 26.09
C ASN A 188 -15.75 -3.21 25.32
N GLY A 189 -15.72 -4.05 24.29
CA GLY A 189 -14.52 -4.32 23.47
C GLY A 189 -13.42 -5.18 24.14
N LYS A 190 -13.64 -5.69 25.36
CA LYS A 190 -12.68 -6.56 26.06
C LYS A 190 -13.24 -7.96 26.24
N LYS A 191 -12.38 -8.99 26.07
CA LYS A 191 -12.69 -10.36 26.50
C LYS A 191 -12.86 -10.39 28.02
N VAL A 192 -13.94 -10.99 28.48
CA VAL A 192 -14.25 -11.24 29.89
C VAL A 192 -14.59 -12.71 30.08
N ILE A 193 -14.35 -13.21 31.29
CA ILE A 193 -14.76 -14.56 31.72
C ILE A 193 -15.73 -14.36 32.88
N LEU A 194 -16.85 -15.08 32.84
CA LEU A 194 -17.86 -15.18 33.88
C LEU A 194 -17.89 -16.61 34.43
#